data_AF-A0AAW8APB8-F1
#
_entry.id   AF-A0AAW8APB8-F1
#
_cell.length_a   1.000
_cell.length_b   1.000
_cell.length_c   1.000
_cell.angle_alpha   90.00
_cell.angle_beta   90.00
_cell.angle_gamma   90.00
#
_symmetry.space_group_name_H-M   'P 1'
#
loop_
_entity.id
_entity.type
_entity.pdbx_description
1 polymer ?
#
loop_
_entity_poly.entity_id
_entity_poly.type
_entity_poly.pdbx_seq_one_letter_code
_entity_poly.pdbx_strand_id
1 'polypeptide(L)'
;QSIRLLGRLESPAEFEQMIIKRTAVNGVGTVVRLGQVAEVKDGFAEMTGYSLRNGRPNVGISVTRSRDASTVSVAQSARKLVAEIEKELPKGTTLEITQDGGKDAENSLHNVTDALVF
;
A
#
# COMPACT_ATOMS: atom_id res chain seq x y z
N GLN A 1 -1.78 -23.77 -24.12
CA GLN A 1 -0.56 -23.53 -23.33
C GLN A 1 -0.29 -22.03 -23.35
N SER A 2 -0.19 -21.38 -22.19
CA SER A 2 0.10 -19.94 -22.09
C SER A 2 1.62 -19.74 -21.99
N ILE A 3 2.18 -18.94 -22.90
CA ILE A 3 3.58 -18.50 -22.84
C ILE A 3 3.60 -17.24 -21.98
N ARG A 4 4.27 -17.29 -20.82
CA ARG A 4 4.50 -16.12 -19.97
C ARG A 4 5.87 -15.54 -20.30
N LEU A 5 5.90 -14.36 -20.91
CA LEU A 5 7.12 -13.60 -21.11
C LEU A 5 7.56 -12.98 -19.78
N LEU A 6 8.68 -13.45 -19.23
CA LEU A 6 9.39 -12.82 -18.11
C LEU A 6 10.16 -11.60 -18.64
N GLY A 7 9.44 -10.52 -18.95
CA GLY A 7 10.02 -9.28 -19.49
C GLY A 7 10.11 -8.13 -18.49
N ARG A 8 9.55 -8.30 -17.29
CA ARG A 8 9.56 -7.27 -16.24
C ARG A 8 10.74 -7.54 -15.31
N LEU A 9 11.60 -6.54 -15.14
CA LEU A 9 12.68 -6.57 -14.15
C LEU A 9 12.06 -6.33 -12.78
N GLU A 10 12.37 -7.17 -11.79
CA GLU A 10 11.72 -7.14 -10.46
C GLU A 10 12.66 -6.66 -9.35
N SER A 11 13.97 -6.75 -9.56
CA SER A 11 14.97 -6.39 -8.55
C SER A 11 15.96 -5.33 -9.07
N PRO A 12 16.51 -4.46 -8.20
CA PRO A 12 17.57 -3.52 -8.56
C PRO A 12 18.75 -4.18 -9.29
N ALA A 13 19.13 -5.40 -8.88
CA ALA A 13 20.20 -6.17 -9.50
C ALA A 13 19.91 -6.49 -10.99
N GLU A 14 18.66 -6.74 -11.36
CA GLU A 14 18.27 -6.94 -12.75
C GLU A 14 18.38 -5.65 -13.57
N PHE A 15 18.07 -4.50 -12.97
CA PHE A 15 18.28 -3.19 -13.59
C PHE A 15 19.77 -2.88 -13.79
N GLU A 16 20.63 -3.22 -12.83
CA GLU A 16 22.09 -3.05 -12.99
C GLU A 16 22.65 -3.80 -14.20
N GLN A 17 22.09 -4.98 -14.50
CA GLN A 17 22.50 -5.81 -15.63
C GLN A 17 21.95 -5.32 -16.98
N MET A 18 21.07 -4.31 -16.99
CA MET A 18 20.47 -3.76 -18.19
C MET A 18 21.54 -3.18 -19.12
N ILE A 19 21.53 -3.61 -20.39
CA ILE A 19 22.48 -3.13 -21.40
C ILE A 19 22.00 -1.80 -21.94
N ILE A 20 22.79 -0.75 -21.75
CA ILE A 20 22.47 0.61 -22.22
C ILE A 20 23.23 0.99 -23.49
N LYS A 21 24.35 0.31 -23.79
CA LYS A 21 25.13 0.52 -25.01
C LYS A 21 25.83 -0.75 -25.43
N ARG A 22 25.76 -1.06 -26.72
CA ARG A 22 26.61 -2.05 -27.38
C ARG A 22 27.57 -1.28 -28.28
N THR A 23 28.87 -1.53 -28.18
CA THR A 23 29.89 -0.86 -28.99
C THR A 23 30.93 -1.87 -29.42
N ALA A 24 31.40 -1.78 -30.66
CA ALA A 24 32.54 -2.55 -31.12
C ALA A 24 33.78 -1.65 -31.10
N VAL A 25 34.81 -2.03 -30.34
CA VAL A 25 36.14 -1.39 -30.42
C VAL A 25 37.07 -2.43 -31.03
N ASN A 26 37.69 -2.11 -32.16
CA ASN A 26 38.63 -3.00 -32.87
C ASN A 26 38.05 -4.40 -33.19
N GLY A 27 36.75 -4.48 -33.51
CA GLY A 27 36.07 -5.75 -33.82
C GLY A 27 35.66 -6.59 -32.60
N VAL A 28 35.99 -6.16 -31.38
CA VAL A 28 35.56 -6.79 -30.12
C VAL A 28 34.30 -6.10 -29.61
N GLY A 29 33.23 -6.88 -29.41
CA GLY A 29 31.96 -6.37 -28.88
C GLY A 29 32.05 -6.07 -27.39
N THR A 30 32.04 -4.80 -27.03
CA THR A 30 31.96 -4.32 -25.66
C THR A 30 30.51 -3.95 -25.32
N VAL A 31 30.06 -4.38 -24.15
CA VAL A 31 28.73 -4.10 -23.62
C VAL A 31 28.89 -3.20 -22.41
N VAL A 32 28.14 -2.09 -22.38
CA VAL A 32 28.02 -1.22 -21.21
C VAL A 32 26.68 -1.49 -20.55
N ARG A 33 26.73 -1.83 -19.26
CA ARG A 33 25.57 -2.07 -18.40
C ARG A 33 25.25 -0.85 -17.54
N LEU A 34 23.99 -0.72 -17.12
CA LEU A 34 23.53 0.42 -16.31
C LEU A 34 24.33 0.54 -15.01
N GLY A 35 24.61 -0.57 -14.32
CA GLY A 35 25.41 -0.57 -13.09
C GLY A 35 26.87 -0.13 -13.26
N GLN A 36 27.37 -0.03 -14.50
CA GLN A 36 28.73 0.49 -14.76
C GLN A 36 28.77 2.03 -14.82
N VAL A 37 27.62 2.69 -14.93
CA VAL A 37 27.54 4.15 -15.12
C VAL A 37 26.60 4.85 -14.14
N ALA A 38 25.77 4.10 -13.42
CA ALA A 38 24.79 4.60 -12.48
C ALA A 38 24.65 3.65 -11.28
N GLU A 39 24.25 4.22 -10.14
CA GLU A 39 23.87 3.46 -8.95
C GLU A 39 22.37 3.17 -9.00
N VAL A 40 21.97 1.91 -8.86
CA VAL A 40 20.57 1.50 -8.82
C VAL A 40 20.20 1.18 -7.37
N LYS A 41 19.20 1.87 -6.83
CA LYS A 41 18.72 1.65 -5.46
C LYS A 41 17.21 1.41 -5.47
N ASP A 42 16.78 0.44 -4.68
CA ASP A 42 15.38 0.35 -4.25
C ASP A 42 15.17 1.40 -3.16
N GLY A 43 14.68 2.56 -3.58
CA GLY A 43 14.47 3.71 -2.73
C GLY A 43 12.99 3.95 -2.46
N PHE A 44 12.71 4.81 -1.49
CA PHE A 44 11.36 5.31 -1.30
C PHE A 44 11.02 6.29 -2.44
N ALA A 45 9.77 6.24 -2.90
CA ALA A 45 9.25 7.26 -3.79
C ALA A 45 9.39 8.64 -3.13
N GLU A 46 9.70 9.67 -3.93
CA GLU A 46 9.67 11.04 -3.43
C GLU A 46 8.30 11.34 -2.84
N MET A 47 8.30 11.93 -1.66
CA MET A 47 7.08 12.20 -0.92
C MET A 47 6.34 13.36 -1.60
N THR A 48 5.35 13.04 -2.42
CA THR A 48 4.56 14.02 -3.18
C THR A 48 3.52 14.76 -2.33
N GLY A 49 3.36 14.36 -1.05
CA GLY A 49 2.47 15.03 -0.10
C GLY A 49 2.77 14.64 1.35
N TYR A 50 2.52 15.56 2.28
CA TYR A 50 2.68 15.33 3.71
C TYR A 50 1.32 14.98 4.33
N SER A 51 1.21 13.81 4.95
CA SER A 51 0.09 13.48 5.82
C SER A 51 0.53 13.72 7.26
N LEU A 52 -0.16 14.63 7.94
CA LEU A 52 0.14 15.03 9.31
C LEU A 52 -1.08 14.76 10.18
N ARG A 53 -0.84 14.25 11.38
CA ARG A 53 -1.85 14.18 12.44
C ARG A 53 -1.25 14.64 13.75
N ASN A 54 -1.90 15.61 14.38
CA ASN A 54 -1.44 16.26 15.61
C ASN A 54 0.03 16.72 15.52
N GLY A 55 0.43 17.26 14.36
CA GLY A 55 1.79 17.73 14.10
C GLY A 55 2.84 16.63 13.88
N ARG A 56 2.44 15.36 13.81
CA ARG A 56 3.33 14.23 13.55
C ARG A 56 3.06 13.63 12.16
N PRO A 57 4.10 13.28 11.38
CA PRO A 57 3.94 12.52 10.14
C PRO A 57 3.18 11.22 10.38
N ASN A 58 2.22 10.92 9.52
CA ASN A 58 1.47 9.67 9.56
C ASN A 58 1.16 9.15 8.15
N VAL A 59 0.56 7.96 8.10
CA VAL A 59 -0.01 7.40 6.87
C VAL A 59 -1.52 7.32 7.05
N GLY A 60 -2.27 7.94 6.13
CA GLY A 60 -3.73 7.85 6.09
C GLY A 60 -4.19 6.66 5.26
N ILE A 61 -5.12 5.87 5.79
CA ILE A 61 -5.78 4.78 5.07
C ILE A 61 -7.28 5.07 5.05
N SER A 62 -7.88 5.09 3.86
CA SER A 62 -9.34 5.21 3.70
C SER A 62 -9.93 3.87 3.29
N VAL A 63 -10.97 3.45 4.01
CA VAL A 63 -11.73 2.23 3.70
C VAL A 63 -13.12 2.65 3.26
N THR A 64 -13.45 2.33 2.01
CA THR A 64 -14.77 2.60 1.44
C THR A 64 -15.48 1.28 1.21
N ARG A 65 -16.70 1.14 1.76
CA ARG A 65 -17.52 -0.04 1.51
C ARG A 65 -17.91 -0.14 0.02
N SER A 66 -18.08 -1.35 -0.48
CA SER A 66 -18.72 -1.56 -1.78
C SER A 66 -20.22 -1.21 -1.72
N ARG A 67 -20.84 -1.02 -2.88
CA ARG A 67 -22.24 -0.60 -3.00
C ARG A 67 -23.20 -1.54 -2.28
N ASP A 68 -23.00 -2.84 -2.44
CA ASP A 68 -23.89 -3.89 -1.94
C ASP A 68 -23.52 -4.38 -0.52
N ALA A 69 -22.43 -3.87 0.05
CA ALA A 69 -22.03 -4.23 1.40
C ALA A 69 -22.74 -3.39 2.47
N SER A 70 -23.11 -4.04 3.57
CA SER A 70 -23.62 -3.37 4.76
C SER A 70 -22.53 -2.54 5.44
N THR A 71 -22.83 -1.28 5.75
CA THR A 71 -21.91 -0.38 6.45
C THR A 71 -21.50 -0.95 7.82
N VAL A 72 -22.45 -1.53 8.54
CA VAL A 72 -22.24 -2.10 9.89
C VAL A 72 -21.26 -3.27 9.85
N SER A 73 -21.49 -4.24 8.95
CA SER A 73 -20.64 -5.43 8.88
C SER A 73 -19.22 -5.10 8.39
N VAL A 74 -19.08 -4.16 7.45
CA VAL A 74 -17.78 -3.69 6.97
C VAL A 74 -17.01 -2.99 8.08
N ALA A 75 -17.66 -2.10 8.84
CA ALA A 75 -17.02 -1.41 9.95
C ALA A 75 -16.58 -2.38 11.06
N GLN A 76 -17.40 -3.37 11.40
CA GLN A 76 -17.02 -4.43 12.35
C GLN A 76 -15.80 -5.22 11.88
N SER A 77 -15.77 -5.60 10.60
CA SER A 77 -14.64 -6.33 10.01
C SER A 77 -13.37 -5.47 10.01
N ALA A 78 -13.48 -4.19 9.68
CA ALA A 78 -12.36 -3.25 9.70
C ALA A 78 -11.80 -3.06 11.12
N ARG A 79 -12.67 -2.88 12.13
CA ARG A 79 -12.26 -2.79 13.54
C ARG A 79 -11.53 -4.05 14.00
N LYS A 80 -12.03 -5.22 13.63
CA LYS A 80 -11.39 -6.51 13.94
C LYS A 80 -10.00 -6.60 13.30
N LEU A 81 -9.90 -6.26 12.02
CA LEU A 81 -8.63 -6.32 11.28
C LEU A 81 -7.60 -5.34 11.85
N VAL A 82 -8.02 -4.12 12.22
CA VAL A 82 -7.14 -3.15 12.88
C VAL A 82 -6.58 -3.71 14.18
N ALA A 83 -7.42 -4.33 15.02
CA ALA A 83 -6.98 -4.95 16.27
C ALA A 83 -6.07 -6.18 16.07
N GLU A 84 -6.17 -6.86 14.93
CA GLU A 84 -5.26 -7.96 14.56
C GLU A 84 -3.91 -7.42 14.09
N ILE A 85 -3.92 -6.45 13.16
CA ILE A 85 -2.70 -5.83 12.61
C ILE A 85 -1.90 -5.14 13.72
N GLU A 86 -2.57 -4.45 14.65
CA GLU A 86 -1.90 -3.73 15.74
C GLU A 86 -0.98 -4.64 16.58
N LYS A 87 -1.26 -5.95 16.65
CA LYS A 87 -0.44 -6.93 17.36
C LYS A 87 0.85 -7.30 16.61
N GLU A 88 0.87 -7.12 15.30
CA GLU A 88 2.00 -7.44 14.43
C GLU A 88 2.87 -6.21 14.15
N LEU A 89 2.41 -5.02 14.54
CA LEU A 89 3.14 -3.79 14.30
C LEU A 89 4.43 -3.70 15.15
N PRO A 90 5.52 -3.17 14.59
CA PRO A 90 6.75 -2.96 15.32
C PRO A 90 6.57 -1.93 16.45
N LYS A 91 7.43 -2.02 17.47
CA LYS A 91 7.39 -1.10 18.62
C LYS A 91 7.51 0.35 18.15
N GLY A 92 6.61 1.20 18.65
CA GLY A 92 6.56 2.63 18.31
C GLY A 92 5.62 2.97 17.15
N THR A 93 4.95 1.99 16.55
CA THR A 93 3.88 2.21 15.57
C THR A 93 2.51 2.03 16.22
N THR A 94 1.59 2.95 15.95
CA THR A 94 0.19 2.91 16.43
C THR A 94 -0.74 2.98 15.23
N LEU A 95 -1.76 2.12 15.20
CA LEU A 95 -2.80 2.14 14.18
C LEU A 95 -4.14 2.47 14.85
N GLU A 96 -4.73 3.59 14.46
CA GLU A 96 -5.96 4.09 15.08
C GLU A 96 -7.03 4.36 14.02
N ILE A 97 -8.28 4.02 14.33
CA ILE A 97 -9.43 4.38 13.49
C ILE A 97 -9.86 5.79 13.86
N THR A 98 -9.73 6.70 12.90
CA THR A 98 -9.94 8.13 13.13
C THR A 98 -11.35 8.60 12.80
N GLN A 99 -12.01 7.90 11.89
CA GLN A 99 -13.40 8.11 11.49
C GLN A 99 -14.04 6.75 11.23
N ASP A 100 -15.22 6.52 11.80
CA ASP A 100 -15.95 5.26 11.68
C ASP A 100 -17.44 5.54 11.44
N GLY A 101 -17.82 5.59 10.16
CA GLY A 101 -19.22 5.78 9.78
C GLY A 101 -20.13 4.57 10.09
N GLY A 102 -19.56 3.42 10.47
CA GLY A 102 -20.33 2.28 10.94
C GLY A 102 -20.94 2.49 12.31
N LYS A 103 -20.27 3.26 13.17
CA LYS A 103 -20.79 3.64 14.50
C LYS A 103 -22.13 4.38 14.38
N ASP A 104 -22.21 5.34 13.46
CA ASP A 104 -23.43 6.12 13.22
C ASP A 104 -24.57 5.27 12.66
N ALA A 105 -24.24 4.34 11.76
CA ALA A 105 -25.18 3.39 11.20
C ALA A 105 -25.72 2.42 12.26
N GLU A 106 -24.86 1.89 13.14
CA GLU A 106 -25.24 1.04 14.27
C GLU A 106 -26.17 1.79 15.24
N ASN A 107 -25.81 3.01 15.62
CA ASN A 107 -26.61 3.83 16.53
C ASN A 107 -28.01 4.11 15.95
N SER A 108 -28.08 4.44 14.67
CA SER A 108 -29.36 4.70 13.98
C SER A 108 -30.23 3.43 13.93
N LEU A 109 -29.64 2.27 13.68
CA LEU A 109 -30.34 0.99 13.67
C LEU A 109 -30.87 0.61 15.06
N HIS A 110 -30.06 0.80 16.11
CA HIS A 110 -30.49 0.56 17.49
C HIS A 110 -31.64 1.46 17.88
N ASN A 111 -31.57 2.76 17.60
CA ASN A 111 -32.65 3.70 17.92
C ASN A 111 -33.98 3.30 17.27
N VAL A 112 -33.97 2.85 16.01
CA VAL A 112 -35.18 2.37 15.34
C VAL A 112 -35.69 1.09 15.98
N THR A 113 -34.80 0.18 16.35
CA THR A 113 -35.17 -1.09 16.98
C THR A 113 -35.80 -0.86 18.36
N ASP A 114 -35.20 0.02 19.17
CA ASP A 114 -35.72 0.41 20.47
C ASP A 114 -37.11 1.05 20.35
N ALA A 115 -37.30 1.95 19.38
CA ALA A 115 -38.58 2.61 19.13
C ALA A 115 -39.69 1.69 18.59
N LEU A 116 -39.36 0.47 18.14
CA LEU A 116 -40.33 -0.52 17.66
C LEU A 116 -40.69 -1.56 18.72
N VAL A 117 -39.86 -1.70 19.76
CA VAL A 117 -40.06 -2.65 20.87
C VAL A 117 -40.89 -2.02 21.99
N PHE A 118 -40.93 -0.69 22.07
CA PHE A 118 -41.83 0.10 22.93
C PHE A 118 -42.96 0.74 22.12
#